data_AF-A0A348FWH2-F1
#
_entry.id   AF-A0A348FWH2-F1
#
_cell.length_a   1.000
_cell.length_b   1.000
_cell.length_c   1.000
_cell.angle_alpha   90.00
_cell.angle_beta   90.00
_cell.angle_gamma   90.00
#
_symmetry.space_group_name_H-M   'P 1'
#
loop_
_entity.id
_entity.type
_entity.pdbx_description
1 polymer ?
#
loop_
_entity_poly.entity_id
_entity_poly.type
_entity_poly.pdbx_seq_one_letter_code
_entity_poly.pdbx_strand_id
1 'polypeptide(L)'
;MIEAIMYFALGFLLATALALTAMPAVWNRAVRLTRRRIESLVPVSLAEIQADKDQIRAEYAVAVRRVEIEAETLRQKSAEQLAEIGRRTETILALKAELAEKDASLQALGSQDRALADHLAAVQQELAARTQTLEQVSALLSDREASLAGLQRLVDETANLSHDQKAEIATLTAQAASLRQRLAAREQELEQVLDERNRAARMAVRLADLENRLAGHVRERDMLMKRIAVLEGEAERGPAALNAAMAALTTENGVLESALAQAREEIARLRHDLVEAKRQAEGTGAAERSENALLRERITDVAAEIARLTAQIEGPGSPIPALIAEPARLNGAGTEAPAAPASLAERIRTLQARAANP
;
A
#
# COMPACT_ATOMS: atom_id res chain seq x y z
N MET A 1 15.00 13.28 -236.71
CA MET A 1 14.16 13.07 -235.50
C MET A 1 13.77 11.60 -235.29
N ILE A 2 13.58 10.79 -236.35
CA ILE A 2 13.18 9.37 -236.22
C ILE A 2 14.29 8.49 -235.60
N GLU A 3 15.56 8.73 -235.92
CA GLU A 3 16.69 7.93 -235.41
C GLU A 3 16.87 8.00 -233.88
N ALA A 4 16.74 9.20 -233.29
CA ALA A 4 16.79 9.37 -231.83
C ALA A 4 15.60 8.67 -231.12
N ILE A 5 14.42 8.67 -231.75
CA ILE A 5 13.23 7.96 -231.25
C ILE A 5 13.47 6.44 -231.28
N MET A 6 14.16 5.93 -232.31
CA MET A 6 14.42 4.50 -232.46
C MET A 6 15.44 3.99 -231.43
N TYR A 7 16.53 4.72 -231.17
CA TYR A 7 17.47 4.37 -230.10
C TYR A 7 16.84 4.47 -228.71
N PHE A 8 15.98 5.47 -228.48
CA PHE A 8 15.22 5.59 -227.24
C PHE A 8 14.26 4.41 -227.06
N ALA A 9 13.51 4.03 -228.11
CA ALA A 9 12.59 2.90 -228.08
C ALA A 9 13.33 1.56 -227.88
N LEU A 10 14.48 1.37 -228.55
CA LEU A 10 15.30 0.17 -228.38
C LEU A 10 15.90 0.10 -226.96
N GLY A 11 16.42 1.21 -226.44
CA GLY A 11 16.91 1.30 -225.07
C GLY A 11 15.80 1.05 -224.04
N PHE A 12 14.60 1.58 -224.27
CA PHE A 12 13.42 1.32 -223.43
C PHE A 12 13.01 -0.14 -223.47
N LEU A 13 12.95 -0.77 -224.65
CA LEU A 13 12.64 -2.19 -224.79
C LEU A 13 13.69 -3.07 -224.10
N LEU A 14 14.97 -2.75 -224.25
CA LEU A 14 16.07 -3.49 -223.61
C LEU A 14 16.02 -3.36 -222.07
N ALA A 15 15.82 -2.14 -221.56
CA ALA A 15 15.69 -1.89 -220.13
C ALA A 15 14.44 -2.59 -219.55
N THR A 16 13.34 -2.58 -220.28
CA THR A 16 12.09 -3.25 -219.87
C THR A 16 12.26 -4.77 -219.89
N ALA A 17 12.97 -5.34 -220.88
CA ALA A 17 13.29 -6.76 -220.93
C ALA A 17 14.21 -7.19 -219.78
N LEU A 18 15.24 -6.39 -219.46
CA LEU A 18 16.11 -6.63 -218.31
C LEU A 18 15.36 -6.49 -216.98
N ALA A 19 14.46 -5.51 -216.85
CA ALA A 19 13.62 -5.36 -215.67
C ALA A 19 12.66 -6.55 -215.51
N LEU A 20 12.01 -7.00 -216.59
CA LEU A 20 11.11 -8.17 -216.59
C LEU A 20 11.82 -9.47 -216.21
N THR A 21 13.10 -9.62 -216.58
CA THR A 21 13.90 -10.80 -216.22
C THR A 21 14.42 -10.74 -214.78
N ALA A 22 14.76 -9.55 -214.26
CA ALA A 22 15.24 -9.38 -212.88
C ALA A 22 14.12 -9.28 -211.82
N MET A 23 12.94 -8.76 -212.18
CA MET A 23 11.80 -8.55 -211.28
C MET A 23 11.37 -9.84 -210.53
N PRO A 24 11.28 -11.01 -211.19
CA PRO A 24 10.96 -12.26 -210.50
C PRO A 24 11.99 -12.64 -209.43
N ALA A 25 13.28 -12.37 -209.66
CA ALA A 25 14.34 -12.70 -208.71
C ALA A 25 14.30 -11.81 -207.46
N VAL A 26 14.05 -10.51 -207.63
CA VAL A 26 13.89 -9.55 -206.53
C VAL A 26 12.62 -9.87 -205.72
N TRP A 27 11.50 -10.14 -206.40
CA TRP A 27 10.24 -10.53 -205.76
C TRP A 27 10.37 -11.83 -204.95
N ASN A 28 10.95 -12.87 -205.54
CA ASN A 28 11.19 -14.15 -204.87
C ASN A 28 12.10 -14.01 -203.64
N ARG A 29 13.10 -13.11 -203.70
CA ARG A 29 13.98 -12.81 -202.56
C ARG A 29 13.25 -12.03 -201.46
N ALA A 30 12.43 -11.04 -201.81
CA ALA A 30 11.62 -10.27 -200.86
C ALA A 30 10.60 -11.15 -200.14
N VAL A 31 9.89 -12.02 -200.87
CA VAL A 31 8.93 -12.99 -200.32
C VAL A 31 9.63 -13.99 -199.40
N ARG A 32 10.81 -14.50 -199.76
CA ARG A 32 11.57 -15.41 -198.90
C ARG A 32 12.00 -14.76 -197.58
N LEU A 33 12.44 -13.49 -197.61
CA LEU A 33 12.86 -12.76 -196.42
C LEU A 33 11.68 -12.43 -195.50
N THR A 34 10.55 -11.97 -196.06
CA THR A 34 9.33 -11.71 -195.28
C THR A 34 8.72 -12.98 -194.73
N ARG A 35 8.68 -14.07 -195.53
CA ARG A 35 8.26 -15.39 -195.06
C ARG A 35 9.12 -15.88 -193.89
N ARG A 36 10.45 -15.83 -194.00
CA ARG A 36 11.36 -16.19 -192.89
C ARG A 36 11.19 -15.31 -191.66
N ARG A 37 10.90 -14.02 -191.84
CA ARG A 37 10.66 -13.07 -190.74
C ARG A 37 9.35 -13.37 -190.01
N ILE A 38 8.29 -13.67 -190.75
CA ILE A 38 6.97 -14.02 -190.20
C ILE A 38 7.04 -15.40 -189.52
N GLU A 39 7.72 -16.37 -190.13
CA GLU A 39 7.96 -17.70 -189.55
C GLU A 39 8.79 -17.62 -188.24
N SER A 40 9.60 -16.58 -188.05
CA SER A 40 10.35 -16.36 -186.79
C SER A 40 9.59 -15.58 -185.71
N LEU A 41 8.45 -14.97 -186.05
CA LEU A 41 7.68 -14.09 -185.16
C LEU A 41 6.31 -14.69 -184.79
N VAL A 42 5.84 -15.67 -185.56
CA VAL A 42 4.55 -16.33 -185.39
C VAL A 42 4.82 -17.81 -185.20
N PRO A 43 4.25 -18.47 -184.17
CA PRO A 43 4.41 -19.90 -184.00
C PRO A 43 3.81 -20.62 -185.22
N VAL A 44 4.64 -21.29 -186.00
CA VAL A 44 4.24 -21.89 -187.28
C VAL A 44 3.87 -23.38 -187.10
N SER A 45 4.18 -23.95 -185.93
CA SER A 45 3.95 -25.35 -185.60
C SER A 45 2.97 -25.53 -184.44
N LEU A 46 2.04 -26.49 -184.58
CA LEU A 46 1.14 -26.90 -183.51
C LEU A 46 1.89 -27.34 -182.24
N ALA A 47 3.12 -27.87 -182.39
CA ALA A 47 3.97 -28.28 -181.28
C ALA A 47 4.48 -27.08 -180.45
N GLU A 48 4.79 -25.95 -181.09
CA GLU A 48 5.23 -24.73 -180.40
C GLU A 48 4.07 -24.11 -179.60
N ILE A 49 2.86 -24.08 -180.18
CA ILE A 49 1.65 -23.61 -179.47
C ILE A 49 1.33 -24.50 -178.26
N GLN A 50 1.52 -25.82 -178.38
CA GLN A 50 1.36 -26.74 -177.26
C GLN A 50 2.43 -26.52 -176.20
N ALA A 51 3.69 -26.30 -176.59
CA ALA A 51 4.77 -25.98 -175.66
C ALA A 51 4.52 -24.68 -174.89
N ASP A 52 4.10 -23.59 -175.54
CA ASP A 52 3.76 -22.32 -174.87
C ASP A 52 2.58 -22.50 -173.91
N LYS A 53 1.56 -23.27 -174.31
CA LYS A 53 0.41 -23.56 -173.45
C LYS A 53 0.81 -24.37 -172.22
N ASP A 54 1.67 -25.37 -172.40
CA ASP A 54 2.16 -26.19 -171.30
C ASP A 54 3.16 -25.42 -170.43
N GLN A 55 3.93 -24.48 -170.99
CA GLN A 55 4.74 -23.52 -170.23
C GLN A 55 3.86 -22.62 -169.36
N ILE A 56 2.82 -21.99 -169.91
CA ILE A 56 1.89 -21.15 -169.12
C ILE A 56 1.22 -21.97 -168.01
N ARG A 57 0.83 -23.22 -168.30
CA ARG A 57 0.27 -24.12 -167.29
C ARG A 57 1.29 -24.44 -166.20
N ALA A 58 2.55 -24.66 -166.56
CA ALA A 58 3.63 -24.92 -165.60
C ALA A 58 3.92 -23.68 -164.74
N GLU A 59 4.02 -22.50 -165.35
CA GLU A 59 4.21 -21.23 -164.64
C GLU A 59 3.05 -20.96 -163.67
N TYR A 60 1.80 -21.16 -164.11
CA TYR A 60 0.63 -21.02 -163.25
C TYR A 60 0.64 -22.05 -162.12
N ALA A 61 0.96 -23.32 -162.40
CA ALA A 61 1.06 -24.37 -161.39
C ALA A 61 2.13 -24.06 -160.34
N VAL A 62 3.31 -23.56 -160.76
CA VAL A 62 4.38 -23.14 -159.85
C VAL A 62 3.97 -21.91 -159.04
N ALA A 63 3.33 -20.92 -159.65
CA ALA A 63 2.84 -19.72 -158.96
C ALA A 63 1.78 -20.06 -157.90
N VAL A 64 0.79 -20.89 -158.26
CA VAL A 64 -0.22 -21.39 -157.32
C VAL A 64 0.43 -22.17 -156.19
N ARG A 65 1.34 -23.11 -156.51
CA ARG A 65 2.02 -23.90 -155.48
C ARG A 65 2.86 -23.04 -154.55
N ARG A 66 3.51 -22.00 -155.07
CA ARG A 66 4.27 -21.05 -154.26
C ARG A 66 3.36 -20.31 -153.28
N VAL A 67 2.22 -19.79 -153.75
CA VAL A 67 1.25 -19.11 -152.89
C VAL A 67 0.64 -20.06 -151.86
N GLU A 68 0.36 -21.31 -152.22
CA GLU A 68 -0.09 -22.34 -151.28
C GLU A 68 0.94 -22.59 -150.17
N ILE A 69 2.22 -22.76 -150.52
CA ILE A 69 3.30 -22.94 -149.54
C ILE A 69 3.45 -21.69 -148.66
N GLU A 70 3.41 -20.50 -149.24
CA GLU A 70 3.47 -19.25 -148.47
C GLU A 70 2.27 -19.13 -147.52
N ALA A 71 1.05 -19.52 -147.95
CA ALA A 71 -0.13 -19.55 -147.11
C ALA A 71 -0.05 -20.62 -145.99
N GLU A 72 0.46 -21.82 -146.29
CA GLU A 72 0.70 -22.88 -145.31
C GLU A 72 1.72 -22.44 -144.25
N THR A 73 2.85 -21.86 -144.67
CA THR A 73 3.88 -21.37 -143.74
C THR A 73 3.39 -20.19 -142.89
N LEU A 74 2.57 -19.28 -143.45
CA LEU A 74 1.93 -18.21 -142.67
C LEU A 74 0.92 -18.77 -141.66
N ARG A 75 0.11 -19.77 -142.05
CA ARG A 75 -0.80 -20.46 -141.12
C ARG A 75 -0.05 -21.15 -139.99
N GLN A 76 1.06 -21.82 -140.31
CA GLN A 76 1.91 -22.47 -139.31
C GLN A 76 2.50 -21.44 -138.33
N LYS A 77 3.09 -20.35 -138.84
CA LYS A 77 3.59 -19.25 -137.99
C LYS A 77 2.50 -18.63 -137.12
N SER A 78 1.29 -18.44 -137.66
CA SER A 78 0.16 -17.92 -136.89
C SER A 78 -0.26 -18.88 -135.78
N ALA A 79 -0.28 -20.19 -136.04
CA ALA A 79 -0.60 -21.20 -135.04
C ALA A 79 0.47 -21.26 -133.93
N GLU A 80 1.74 -21.19 -134.30
CA GLU A 80 2.87 -21.11 -133.35
C GLU A 80 2.79 -19.86 -132.49
N GLN A 81 2.49 -18.69 -133.07
CA GLN A 81 2.31 -17.45 -132.33
C GLN A 81 1.12 -17.51 -131.38
N LEU A 82 -0.02 -18.07 -131.80
CA LEU A 82 -1.18 -18.25 -130.91
C LEU A 82 -0.85 -19.19 -129.74
N ALA A 83 -0.10 -20.27 -129.99
CA ALA A 83 0.35 -21.17 -128.92
C ALA A 83 1.34 -20.48 -127.96
N GLU A 84 2.24 -19.65 -128.46
CA GLU A 84 3.17 -18.86 -127.64
C GLU A 84 2.42 -17.79 -126.81
N ILE A 85 1.45 -17.10 -127.40
CA ILE A 85 0.58 -16.15 -126.68
C ILE A 85 -0.20 -16.88 -125.59
N GLY A 86 -0.73 -18.08 -125.87
CA GLY A 86 -1.40 -18.93 -124.89
C GLY A 86 -0.49 -19.25 -123.70
N ARG A 87 0.71 -19.75 -123.97
CA ARG A 87 1.72 -20.05 -122.93
C ARG A 87 2.10 -18.82 -122.11
N ARG A 88 2.30 -17.66 -122.74
CA ARG A 88 2.59 -16.40 -122.03
C ARG A 88 1.41 -15.88 -121.22
N THR A 89 0.18 -16.09 -121.69
CA THR A 89 -1.02 -15.70 -120.95
C THR A 89 -1.16 -16.54 -119.69
N GLU A 90 -0.89 -17.84 -119.78
CA GLU A 90 -0.88 -18.75 -118.63
C GLU A 90 0.19 -18.35 -117.60
N THR A 91 1.42 -18.03 -118.02
CA THR A 91 2.45 -17.56 -117.09
C THR A 91 2.09 -16.22 -116.44
N ILE A 92 1.47 -15.30 -117.18
CA ILE A 92 0.98 -14.04 -116.61
C ILE A 92 -0.11 -14.28 -115.56
N LEU A 93 -1.04 -15.20 -115.82
CA LEU A 93 -2.09 -15.56 -114.86
C LEU A 93 -1.50 -16.20 -113.59
N ALA A 94 -0.53 -17.10 -113.75
CA ALA A 94 0.18 -17.72 -112.62
C ALA A 94 0.93 -16.68 -111.77
N LEU A 95 1.69 -15.78 -112.40
CA LEU A 95 2.42 -14.71 -111.70
C LEU A 95 1.48 -13.73 -111.01
N LYS A 96 0.33 -13.41 -111.62
CA LYS A 96 -0.69 -12.56 -110.98
C LYS A 96 -1.31 -13.23 -109.75
N ALA A 97 -1.54 -14.53 -109.80
CA ALA A 97 -2.05 -15.28 -108.66
C ALA A 97 -1.01 -15.31 -107.52
N GLU A 98 0.26 -15.56 -107.85
CA GLU A 98 1.34 -15.53 -106.86
C GLU A 98 1.49 -14.13 -106.25
N LEU A 99 1.45 -13.07 -107.06
CA LEU A 99 1.54 -11.69 -106.56
C LEU A 99 0.37 -11.37 -105.60
N ALA A 100 -0.86 -11.78 -105.94
CA ALA A 100 -2.02 -11.60 -105.08
C ALA A 100 -1.90 -12.37 -103.75
N GLU A 101 -1.35 -13.59 -103.78
CA GLU A 101 -1.07 -14.37 -102.58
C GLU A 101 0.00 -13.69 -101.71
N LYS A 102 1.09 -13.19 -102.32
CA LYS A 102 2.13 -12.46 -101.61
C LYS A 102 1.60 -11.16 -101.02
N ASP A 103 0.79 -10.40 -101.74
CA ASP A 103 0.16 -9.18 -101.24
C ASP A 103 -0.76 -9.48 -100.03
N ALA A 104 -1.56 -10.56 -100.10
CA ALA A 104 -2.38 -11.00 -98.97
C ALA A 104 -1.51 -11.39 -97.75
N SER A 105 -0.40 -12.10 -97.98
CA SER A 105 0.53 -12.47 -96.91
C SER A 105 1.24 -11.26 -96.30
N LEU A 106 1.62 -10.26 -97.09
CA LEU A 106 2.21 -9.01 -96.62
C LEU A 106 1.22 -8.19 -95.80
N GLN A 107 -0.05 -8.13 -96.21
CA GLN A 107 -1.10 -7.48 -95.43
C GLN A 107 -1.35 -8.20 -94.09
N ALA A 108 -1.38 -9.53 -94.09
CA ALA A 108 -1.50 -10.33 -92.88
C ALA A 108 -0.33 -10.07 -91.93
N LEU A 109 0.92 -10.12 -92.43
CA LEU A 109 2.11 -9.84 -91.63
C LEU A 109 2.11 -8.40 -91.10
N GLY A 110 1.76 -7.43 -91.93
CA GLY A 110 1.64 -6.03 -91.50
C GLY A 110 0.55 -5.78 -90.45
N SER A 111 -0.53 -6.57 -90.47
CA SER A 111 -1.55 -6.54 -89.41
C SER A 111 -1.04 -7.14 -88.10
N GLN A 112 -0.26 -8.24 -88.18
CA GLN A 112 0.37 -8.86 -87.02
C GLN A 112 1.43 -7.95 -86.39
N ASP A 113 2.27 -7.29 -87.20
CA ASP A 113 3.28 -6.34 -86.73
C ASP A 113 2.65 -5.16 -85.99
N ARG A 114 1.54 -4.62 -86.51
CA ARG A 114 0.78 -3.57 -85.80
C ARG A 114 0.20 -4.07 -84.49
N ALA A 115 -0.42 -5.24 -84.48
CA ALA A 115 -0.97 -5.82 -83.26
C ALA A 115 0.11 -6.10 -82.20
N LEU A 116 1.29 -6.57 -82.62
CA LEU A 116 2.44 -6.76 -81.74
C LEU A 116 3.02 -5.44 -81.24
N ALA A 117 3.09 -4.40 -82.09
CA ALA A 117 3.53 -3.07 -81.68
C ALA A 117 2.57 -2.45 -80.65
N ASP A 118 1.26 -2.57 -80.87
CA ASP A 118 0.24 -2.11 -79.92
C ASP A 118 0.33 -2.88 -78.59
N HIS A 119 0.55 -4.20 -78.64
CA HIS A 119 0.74 -5.01 -77.44
C HIS A 119 2.02 -4.64 -76.67
N LEU A 120 3.13 -4.42 -77.38
CA LEU A 120 4.38 -3.96 -76.76
C LEU A 120 4.21 -2.59 -76.11
N ALA A 121 3.52 -1.65 -76.77
CA ALA A 121 3.23 -0.33 -76.21
C ALA A 121 2.36 -0.45 -74.94
N ALA A 122 1.34 -1.32 -74.96
CA ALA A 122 0.49 -1.57 -73.78
C ALA A 122 1.29 -2.18 -72.61
N VAL A 123 2.15 -3.17 -72.88
CA VAL A 123 3.01 -3.79 -71.86
C VAL A 123 4.03 -2.78 -71.30
N GLN A 124 4.60 -1.92 -72.14
CA GLN A 124 5.50 -0.85 -71.68
C GLN A 124 4.79 0.16 -70.78
N GLN A 125 3.55 0.56 -71.11
CA GLN A 125 2.74 1.42 -70.25
C GLN A 125 2.40 0.75 -68.92
N GLU A 126 2.02 -0.53 -68.94
CA GLU A 126 1.75 -1.28 -67.72
C GLU A 126 3.00 -1.42 -66.85
N LEU A 127 4.16 -1.70 -67.44
CA LEU A 127 5.42 -1.81 -66.73
C LEU A 127 5.83 -0.46 -66.11
N ALA A 128 5.65 0.65 -66.83
CA ALA A 128 5.89 1.99 -66.31
C ALA A 128 4.97 2.30 -65.12
N ALA A 129 3.67 2.00 -65.23
CA ALA A 129 2.71 2.17 -64.14
C ALA A 129 3.07 1.31 -62.93
N ARG A 130 3.41 0.03 -63.13
CA ARG A 130 3.84 -0.88 -62.06
C ARG A 130 5.11 -0.39 -61.38
N THR A 131 6.09 0.10 -62.13
CA THR A 131 7.34 0.66 -61.59
C THR A 131 7.05 1.88 -60.70
N GLN A 132 6.20 2.79 -61.17
CA GLN A 132 5.75 3.93 -60.36
C GLN A 132 5.04 3.48 -59.08
N THR A 133 4.16 2.48 -59.13
CA THR A 133 3.51 1.95 -57.92
C THR A 133 4.51 1.30 -56.96
N LEU A 134 5.53 0.61 -57.46
CA LEU A 134 6.58 0.02 -56.63
C LEU A 134 7.43 1.10 -55.94
N GLU A 135 7.77 2.17 -56.64
CA GLU A 135 8.47 3.33 -56.06
C GLU A 135 7.62 4.02 -54.98
N GLN A 136 6.32 4.17 -55.19
CA GLN A 136 5.41 4.72 -54.18
C GLN A 136 5.31 3.81 -52.95
N VAL A 137 5.17 2.50 -53.16
CA VAL A 137 5.09 1.52 -52.06
C VAL A 137 6.41 1.45 -51.29
N SER A 138 7.56 1.50 -51.96
CA SER A 138 8.86 1.51 -51.29
C SER A 138 9.08 2.78 -50.47
N ALA A 139 8.67 3.94 -50.98
CA ALA A 139 8.70 5.20 -50.23
C ALA A 139 7.80 5.14 -48.98
N LEU A 140 6.57 4.62 -49.11
CA LEU A 140 5.66 4.43 -47.98
C LEU A 140 6.21 3.43 -46.96
N LEU A 141 6.86 2.36 -47.42
CA LEU A 141 7.50 1.38 -46.55
C LEU A 141 8.62 2.04 -45.73
N SER A 142 9.47 2.83 -46.38
CA SER A 142 10.57 3.55 -45.72
C SER A 142 10.05 4.54 -44.66
N ASP A 143 8.98 5.28 -44.96
CA ASP A 143 8.33 6.18 -44.00
C ASP A 143 7.76 5.42 -42.79
N ARG A 144 7.18 4.23 -43.02
CA ARG A 144 6.67 3.35 -41.96
C ARG A 144 7.79 2.76 -41.11
N GLU A 145 8.91 2.36 -41.71
CA GLU A 145 10.10 1.91 -40.99
C GLU A 145 10.68 3.02 -40.11
N ALA A 146 10.76 4.26 -40.63
CA ALA A 146 11.20 5.41 -39.85
C ALA A 146 10.25 5.72 -38.68
N SER A 147 8.93 5.63 -38.91
CA SER A 147 7.91 5.80 -37.88
C SER A 147 7.99 4.73 -36.79
N LEU A 148 8.17 3.46 -37.18
CA LEU A 148 8.35 2.35 -36.24
C LEU A 148 9.62 2.50 -35.41
N ALA A 149 10.74 2.90 -36.04
CA ALA A 149 11.97 3.19 -35.32
C ALA A 149 11.79 4.35 -34.33
N GLY A 150 11.01 5.38 -34.69
CA GLY A 150 10.65 6.47 -33.80
C GLY A 150 9.81 6.02 -32.61
N LEU A 151 8.76 5.21 -32.85
CA LEU A 151 7.92 4.64 -31.80
C LEU A 151 8.73 3.74 -30.86
N GLN A 152 9.66 2.95 -31.39
CA GLN A 152 10.50 2.08 -30.58
C GLN A 152 11.42 2.89 -29.66
N ARG A 153 12.00 4.00 -30.14
CA ARG A 153 12.74 4.92 -29.27
C ARG A 153 11.88 5.50 -28.15
N LEU A 154 10.64 5.91 -28.45
CA LEU A 154 9.72 6.40 -27.42
C LEU A 154 9.35 5.32 -26.39
N VAL A 155 9.19 4.07 -26.84
CA VAL A 155 8.98 2.92 -25.93
C VAL A 155 10.20 2.70 -25.04
N ASP A 156 11.41 2.74 -25.61
CA ASP A 156 12.65 2.58 -24.84
C ASP A 156 12.85 3.73 -23.84
N GLU A 157 12.59 4.97 -24.26
CA GLU A 157 12.64 6.16 -23.39
C GLU A 157 11.63 6.07 -22.23
N THR A 158 10.39 5.68 -22.51
CA THR A 158 9.36 5.52 -21.46
C THR A 158 9.66 4.35 -20.53
N ALA A 159 10.23 3.26 -21.05
CA ALA A 159 10.69 2.13 -20.24
C ALA A 159 11.84 2.55 -19.30
N ASN A 160 12.82 3.30 -19.81
CA ASN A 160 13.93 3.84 -19.02
C ASN A 160 13.42 4.82 -17.95
N LEU A 161 12.55 5.76 -18.31
CA LEU A 161 11.94 6.68 -17.34
C LEU A 161 11.17 5.92 -16.25
N SER A 162 10.41 4.88 -16.62
CA SER A 162 9.72 4.04 -15.65
C SER A 162 10.69 3.28 -14.74
N HIS A 163 11.82 2.83 -15.28
CA HIS A 163 12.87 2.18 -14.50
C HIS A 163 13.51 3.16 -13.50
N ASP A 164 13.86 4.36 -13.95
CA ASP A 164 14.43 5.43 -13.12
C ASP A 164 13.46 5.83 -12.01
N GLN A 165 12.17 6.03 -12.34
CA GLN A 165 11.13 6.32 -11.35
C GLN A 165 10.96 5.19 -10.33
N LYS A 166 11.02 3.92 -10.74
CA LYS A 166 10.97 2.78 -9.82
C LYS A 166 12.19 2.75 -8.90
N ALA A 167 13.37 3.06 -9.42
CA ALA A 167 14.59 3.16 -8.62
C ALA A 167 14.49 4.31 -7.61
N GLU A 168 14.00 5.48 -8.03
CA GLU A 168 13.76 6.63 -7.15
C GLU A 168 12.75 6.27 -6.05
N ILE A 169 11.61 5.68 -6.40
CA ILE A 169 10.60 5.23 -5.42
C ILE A 169 11.21 4.22 -4.44
N ALA A 170 12.03 3.28 -4.90
CA ALA A 170 12.70 2.31 -4.02
C ALA A 170 13.65 3.02 -3.04
N THR A 171 14.44 3.99 -3.51
CA THR A 171 15.34 4.78 -2.64
C THR A 171 14.57 5.62 -1.63
N LEU A 172 13.52 6.33 -2.04
CA LEU A 172 12.66 7.11 -1.15
C LEU A 172 11.94 6.21 -0.13
N THR A 173 11.50 5.03 -0.54
CA THR A 173 10.89 4.04 0.35
C THR A 173 11.88 3.55 1.40
N ALA A 174 13.13 3.27 1.01
CA ALA A 174 14.20 2.90 1.94
C ALA A 174 14.54 4.04 2.91
N GLN A 175 14.62 5.29 2.43
CA GLN A 175 14.82 6.46 3.28
C GLN A 175 13.67 6.65 4.28
N ALA A 176 12.42 6.51 3.83
CA ALA A 176 11.25 6.60 4.69
C ALA A 176 11.23 5.48 5.75
N ALA A 177 11.63 4.26 5.40
CA ALA A 177 11.78 3.16 6.36
C ALA A 177 12.87 3.46 7.40
N SER A 178 14.03 3.97 6.98
CA SER A 178 15.11 4.39 7.88
C SER A 178 14.68 5.50 8.83
N LEU A 179 13.97 6.53 8.34
CA LEU A 179 13.43 7.60 9.17
C LEU A 179 12.40 7.10 10.17
N ARG A 180 11.49 6.21 9.76
CA ARG A 180 10.53 5.57 10.68
C ARG A 180 11.23 4.77 11.78
N GLN A 181 12.28 4.01 11.44
CA GLN A 181 13.07 3.28 12.43
C GLN A 181 13.78 4.23 13.41
N ARG A 182 14.35 5.34 12.92
CA ARG A 182 14.96 6.37 13.78
C ARG A 182 13.94 7.05 14.69
N LEU A 183 12.74 7.35 14.18
CA LEU A 183 11.64 7.89 14.98
C LEU A 183 11.21 6.90 16.07
N ALA A 184 10.98 5.63 15.72
CA ALA A 184 10.64 4.59 16.69
C ALA A 184 11.72 4.41 17.77
N ALA A 185 13.01 4.46 17.39
CA ALA A 185 14.11 4.42 18.34
C ALA A 185 14.11 5.65 19.28
N ARG A 186 13.83 6.86 18.75
CA ARG A 186 13.72 8.09 19.55
C ARG A 186 12.49 8.09 20.47
N GLU A 187 11.37 7.57 20.01
CA GLU A 187 10.18 7.36 20.84
C GLU A 187 10.48 6.39 21.98
N GLN A 188 11.20 5.29 21.70
CA GLN A 188 11.64 4.34 22.72
C GLN A 188 12.64 4.96 23.72
N GLU A 189 13.62 5.75 23.25
CA GLU A 189 14.52 6.52 24.12
C GLU A 189 13.74 7.50 25.01
N LEU A 190 12.76 8.22 24.44
CA LEU A 190 11.92 9.15 25.21
C LEU A 190 11.10 8.41 26.28
N GLU A 191 10.51 7.27 25.94
CA GLU A 191 9.79 6.44 26.90
C GLU A 191 10.70 5.95 28.02
N GLN A 192 11.93 5.51 27.69
CA GLN A 192 12.93 5.14 28.69
C GLN A 192 13.27 6.31 29.62
N VAL A 193 13.49 7.51 29.08
CA VAL A 193 13.78 8.71 29.87
C VAL A 193 12.58 9.10 30.75
N LEU A 194 11.36 9.01 30.23
CA LEU A 194 10.15 9.24 31.02
C LEU A 194 10.00 8.22 32.15
N ASP A 195 10.30 6.96 31.88
CA ASP A 195 10.31 5.89 32.88
C ASP A 195 11.39 6.11 33.96
N GLU A 196 12.60 6.49 33.56
CA GLU A 196 13.68 6.87 34.46
C GLU A 196 13.30 8.08 35.30
N ARG A 197 12.70 9.12 34.68
CA ARG A 197 12.17 10.28 35.40
C ARG A 197 11.08 9.88 36.38
N ASN A 198 10.17 8.98 36.00
CA ASN A 198 9.11 8.48 36.88
C ASN A 198 9.69 7.65 38.04
N ARG A 199 10.72 6.82 37.78
CA ARG A 199 11.46 6.12 38.84
C ARG A 199 12.16 7.11 39.77
N ALA A 200 12.83 8.12 39.23
CA ALA A 200 13.48 9.18 40.00
C ALA A 200 12.47 9.96 40.84
N ALA A 201 11.30 10.32 40.28
CA ALA A 201 10.22 10.97 41.02
C ALA A 201 9.69 10.09 42.16
N ARG A 202 9.49 8.78 41.92
CA ARG A 202 9.13 7.82 42.97
C ARG A 202 10.20 7.73 44.06
N MET A 203 11.48 7.73 43.70
CA MET A 203 12.59 7.76 44.65
C MET A 203 12.64 9.08 45.43
N ALA A 204 12.40 10.22 44.79
CA ALA A 204 12.33 11.53 45.44
C ALA A 204 11.18 11.59 46.46
N VAL A 205 9.99 11.04 46.13
CA VAL A 205 8.88 10.93 47.08
C VAL A 205 9.27 10.04 48.27
N ARG A 206 9.94 8.91 48.04
CA ARG A 206 10.44 8.05 49.13
C ARG A 206 11.50 8.75 49.99
N LEU A 207 12.42 9.50 49.37
CA LEU A 207 13.40 10.30 50.10
C LEU A 207 12.71 11.36 50.94
N ALA A 208 11.71 12.06 50.41
CA ALA A 208 10.91 13.02 51.18
C ALA A 208 10.14 12.35 52.34
N ASP A 209 9.58 11.15 52.15
CA ASP A 209 8.96 10.39 53.25
C ASP A 209 9.99 9.99 54.31
N LEU A 210 11.17 9.51 53.91
CA LEU A 210 12.26 9.18 54.82
C LEU A 210 12.78 10.42 55.57
N GLU A 211 12.95 11.55 54.89
CA GLU A 211 13.31 12.84 55.50
C GLU A 211 12.26 13.29 56.50
N ASN A 212 10.96 13.15 56.18
CA ASN A 212 9.88 13.46 57.11
C ASN A 212 9.87 12.53 58.33
N ARG A 213 10.12 11.22 58.15
CA ARG A 213 10.28 10.27 59.27
C ARG A 213 11.49 10.62 60.12
N LEU A 214 12.61 10.98 59.49
CA LEU A 214 13.83 11.36 60.18
C LEU A 214 13.64 12.67 60.95
N ALA A 215 12.95 13.65 60.36
CA ALA A 215 12.52 14.87 61.04
C ALA A 215 11.55 14.55 62.20
N GLY A 216 10.67 13.56 62.02
CA GLY A 216 9.82 12.99 63.09
C GLY A 216 10.67 12.43 64.24
N HIS A 217 11.63 11.56 63.95
CA HIS A 217 12.57 11.01 64.94
C HIS A 217 13.44 12.08 65.59
N VAL A 218 13.85 13.11 64.85
CA VAL A 218 14.57 14.27 65.40
C VAL A 218 13.68 15.06 66.36
N ARG A 219 12.42 15.31 66.00
CA ARG A 219 11.45 15.96 66.92
C ARG A 219 11.18 15.10 68.15
N GLU A 220 11.05 13.80 67.98
CA GLU A 220 10.86 12.83 69.07
C GLU A 220 12.08 12.80 69.99
N ARG A 221 13.29 12.72 69.41
CA ARG A 221 14.55 12.87 70.14
C ARG A 221 14.62 14.19 70.88
N ASP A 222 14.23 15.31 70.27
CA ASP A 222 14.26 16.62 70.92
C ASP A 222 13.21 16.72 72.05
N MET A 223 12.05 16.08 71.90
CA MET A 223 11.06 15.93 72.99
C MET A 223 11.59 15.05 74.11
N LEU A 224 12.26 13.93 73.79
CA LEU A 224 12.89 13.05 74.77
C LEU A 224 14.04 13.76 75.49
N MET A 225 14.88 14.51 74.78
CA MET A 225 15.92 15.38 75.36
C MET A 225 15.31 16.42 76.30
N LYS A 226 14.21 17.07 75.92
CA LYS A 226 13.49 17.98 76.83
C LYS A 226 12.94 17.25 78.07
N ARG A 227 12.42 16.03 77.93
CA ARG A 227 11.97 15.21 79.08
C ARG A 227 13.14 14.80 79.97
N ILE A 228 14.28 14.44 79.39
CA ILE A 228 15.52 14.17 80.13
C ILE A 228 15.95 15.41 80.91
N ALA A 229 15.98 16.60 80.28
CA ALA A 229 16.31 17.84 80.97
C ALA A 229 15.34 18.19 82.12
N VAL A 230 14.05 17.88 81.98
CA VAL A 230 13.07 18.03 83.07
C VAL A 230 13.35 17.03 84.20
N LEU A 231 13.62 15.76 83.88
CA LEU A 231 13.94 14.72 84.86
C LEU A 231 15.28 14.98 85.57
N GLU A 232 16.28 15.52 84.87
CA GLU A 232 17.55 15.96 85.46
C GLU A 232 17.32 17.15 86.42
N GLY A 233 16.45 18.10 86.06
CA GLY A 233 16.04 19.19 86.95
C GLY A 233 15.21 18.75 88.17
N GLU A 234 14.61 17.55 88.14
CA GLU A 234 13.96 16.90 89.29
C GLU A 234 14.98 16.11 90.13
N ALA A 235 15.99 15.50 89.51
CA ALA A 235 17.07 14.77 90.17
C ALA A 235 18.04 15.69 90.96
N GLU A 236 18.27 16.93 90.54
CA GLU A 236 19.09 17.90 91.28
C GLU A 236 18.37 18.51 92.51
N ARG A 237 17.03 18.48 92.56
CA ARG A 237 16.25 18.93 93.73
C ARG A 237 16.20 17.89 94.87
N GLY A 238 16.38 16.61 94.56
CA GLY A 238 16.45 15.50 95.52
C GLY A 238 17.55 15.64 96.60
N PRO A 239 18.82 15.88 96.25
CA PRO A 239 19.89 15.99 97.24
C PRO A 239 19.85 17.30 98.06
N ALA A 240 19.29 18.40 97.52
CA ALA A 240 19.14 19.66 98.24
C ALA A 240 18.05 19.58 99.34
N ALA A 241 16.96 18.86 99.09
CA ALA A 241 15.90 18.63 100.07
C ALA A 241 16.32 17.64 101.18
N LEU A 242 17.12 16.62 100.84
CA LEU A 242 17.62 15.63 101.81
C LEU A 242 18.63 16.23 102.81
N ASN A 243 19.52 17.11 102.34
CA ASN A 243 20.52 17.77 103.19
C ASN A 243 19.90 18.80 104.15
N ALA A 244 18.82 19.49 103.75
CA ALA A 244 18.06 20.38 104.62
C ALA A 244 17.32 19.61 105.75
N ALA A 245 16.80 18.41 105.45
CA ALA A 245 16.13 17.56 106.43
C ALA A 245 17.11 16.96 107.46
N MET A 246 18.35 16.62 107.06
CA MET A 246 19.39 16.13 107.98
C MET A 246 19.91 17.21 108.96
N ALA A 247 19.95 18.48 108.54
CA ALA A 247 20.29 19.60 109.42
C ALA A 247 19.18 19.92 110.46
N ALA A 248 17.91 19.72 110.09
CA ALA A 248 16.77 19.84 111.00
C ALA A 248 16.77 18.71 112.06
N LEU A 249 17.04 17.47 111.66
CA LEU A 249 17.10 16.32 112.59
C LEU A 249 18.27 16.37 113.58
N THR A 250 19.40 17.01 113.22
CA THR A 250 20.55 17.19 114.13
C THR A 250 20.32 18.30 115.16
N THR A 251 19.60 19.36 114.79
CA THR A 251 19.20 20.42 115.73
C THR A 251 18.10 19.94 116.68
N GLU A 252 17.17 19.10 116.19
CA GLU A 252 16.11 18.49 117.02
C GLU A 252 16.67 17.45 118.02
N ASN A 253 17.69 16.67 117.64
CA ASN A 253 18.38 15.75 118.57
C ASN A 253 19.11 16.49 119.71
N GLY A 254 19.77 17.62 119.43
CA GLY A 254 20.46 18.40 120.47
C GLY A 254 19.51 19.02 121.50
N VAL A 255 18.30 19.39 121.09
CA VAL A 255 17.26 19.91 121.99
C VAL A 255 16.68 18.79 122.87
N LEU A 256 16.44 17.60 122.30
CA LEU A 256 15.94 16.43 123.02
C LEU A 256 16.96 15.88 124.06
N GLU A 257 18.25 15.90 123.77
CA GLU A 257 19.29 15.48 124.73
C GLU A 257 19.40 16.42 125.95
N SER A 258 19.21 17.73 125.75
CA SER A 258 19.20 18.71 126.87
C SER A 258 17.98 18.55 127.79
N ALA A 259 16.81 18.24 127.21
CA ALA A 259 15.58 18.00 127.95
C ALA A 259 15.64 16.69 128.77
N LEU A 260 16.34 15.67 128.26
CA LEU A 260 16.50 14.38 128.92
C LEU A 260 17.50 14.44 130.09
N ALA A 261 18.45 15.40 130.08
CA ALA A 261 19.34 15.68 131.20
C ALA A 261 18.61 16.41 132.34
N GLN A 262 17.78 17.41 132.01
CA GLN A 262 16.98 18.16 133.01
C GLN A 262 15.93 17.27 133.70
N ALA A 263 15.25 16.38 132.95
CA ALA A 263 14.29 15.44 133.52
C ALA A 263 14.94 14.41 134.49
N ARG A 264 16.22 14.06 134.30
CA ARG A 264 16.94 13.12 135.19
C ARG A 264 17.32 13.74 136.53
N GLU A 265 17.49 15.05 136.60
CA GLU A 265 17.85 15.76 137.83
C GLU A 265 16.61 16.15 138.66
N GLU A 266 15.48 16.41 137.97
CA GLU A 266 14.15 16.55 138.56
C GLU A 266 13.54 15.23 139.04
N ILE A 267 13.91 14.12 138.38
CA ILE A 267 13.77 12.78 138.95
C ILE A 267 14.76 12.68 140.10
N ALA A 268 14.27 13.24 141.16
CA ALA A 268 14.18 12.41 142.31
C ALA A 268 15.26 12.70 143.37
N ARG A 269 15.65 13.97 143.37
CA ARG A 269 15.25 14.85 144.49
C ARG A 269 13.89 14.42 145.12
N LEU A 270 12.82 14.30 144.32
CA LEU A 270 11.56 13.56 144.60
C LEU A 270 11.67 12.11 145.19
N ARG A 271 12.78 11.36 145.05
CA ARG A 271 12.97 10.01 145.64
C ARG A 271 13.53 10.12 147.06
N HIS A 272 14.31 11.17 147.33
CA HIS A 272 14.79 11.46 148.68
C HIS A 272 13.62 11.91 149.58
N ASP A 273 12.72 12.76 149.06
CA ASP A 273 11.60 13.32 149.81
C ASP A 273 10.50 12.29 150.15
N LEU A 274 10.38 11.21 149.37
CA LEU A 274 9.37 10.17 149.56
C LEU A 274 9.73 9.16 150.68
N VAL A 275 11.01 9.08 151.08
CA VAL A 275 11.48 8.15 152.12
C VAL A 275 11.33 8.76 153.52
N GLU A 276 11.50 10.07 153.69
CA GLU A 276 11.30 10.74 154.98
C GLU A 276 9.81 10.83 155.37
N ALA A 277 8.90 11.03 154.42
CA ALA A 277 7.47 11.14 154.68
C ALA A 277 6.81 9.81 155.12
N LYS A 278 7.37 8.65 154.78
CA LYS A 278 6.83 7.33 155.17
C LYS A 278 7.14 6.92 156.61
N ARG A 279 8.12 7.55 157.28
CA ARG A 279 8.57 7.17 158.62
C ARG A 279 7.77 7.81 159.77
N GLN A 280 6.87 8.75 159.47
CA GLN A 280 6.09 9.51 160.47
C GLN A 280 4.59 9.14 160.52
N ALA A 281 4.07 8.35 159.57
CA ALA A 281 2.63 8.10 159.46
C ALA A 281 2.12 6.80 160.12
N GLU A 282 2.99 5.87 160.52
CA GLU A 282 2.57 4.55 161.06
C GLU A 282 2.43 4.51 162.60
N GLY A 283 2.68 5.62 163.31
CA GLY A 283 2.68 5.65 164.78
C GLY A 283 1.35 5.90 165.51
N THR A 284 0.29 6.38 164.83
CA THR A 284 -0.87 7.00 165.53
C THR A 284 -2.26 6.45 165.16
N GLY A 285 -2.37 5.44 164.30
CA GLY A 285 -3.67 5.03 163.73
C GLY A 285 -4.44 3.88 164.39
N ALA A 286 -3.92 3.22 165.43
CA ALA A 286 -4.48 1.95 165.91
C ALA A 286 -5.37 2.03 167.18
N ALA A 287 -5.43 3.16 167.89
CA ALA A 287 -6.12 3.26 169.19
C ALA A 287 -7.59 3.76 169.14
N GLU A 288 -8.03 4.43 168.07
CA GLU A 288 -9.35 5.11 168.06
C GLU A 288 -10.49 4.35 167.36
N ARG A 289 -10.20 3.17 166.80
CA ARG A 289 -11.21 2.39 166.03
C ARG A 289 -12.01 1.37 166.87
N SER A 290 -11.65 1.13 168.13
CA SER A 290 -12.34 0.14 168.99
C SER A 290 -13.58 0.67 169.74
N GLU A 291 -13.76 1.99 169.90
CA GLU A 291 -14.86 2.53 170.73
C GLU A 291 -16.11 3.00 169.96
N ASN A 292 -16.01 3.31 168.66
CA ASN A 292 -17.14 3.90 167.92
C ASN A 292 -18.16 2.89 167.35
N ALA A 293 -17.90 1.58 167.47
CA ALA A 293 -18.80 0.53 166.98
C ALA A 293 -19.88 0.12 168.00
N LEU A 294 -19.64 0.26 169.32
CA LEU A 294 -20.50 -0.29 170.38
C LEU A 294 -21.68 0.62 170.78
N LEU A 295 -21.69 1.89 170.36
CA LEU A 295 -22.78 2.84 170.68
C LEU A 295 -23.90 2.90 169.64
N ARG A 296 -23.65 2.45 168.39
CA ARG A 296 -24.63 2.57 167.29
C ARG A 296 -25.64 1.43 167.19
N GLU A 297 -25.47 0.35 167.96
CA GLU A 297 -26.39 -0.80 167.94
C GLU A 297 -27.64 -0.59 168.84
N ARG A 298 -27.50 0.13 169.97
CA ARG A 298 -28.57 0.28 170.98
C ARG A 298 -29.66 1.31 170.67
N ILE A 299 -29.40 2.24 169.75
CA ILE A 299 -30.36 3.33 169.44
C ILE A 299 -31.37 2.89 168.36
N THR A 300 -31.04 1.84 167.60
CA THR A 300 -31.82 1.42 166.42
C THR A 300 -33.01 0.51 166.74
N ASP A 301 -33.09 -0.07 167.94
CA ASP A 301 -34.20 -0.96 168.32
C ASP A 301 -35.37 -0.25 169.03
N VAL A 302 -35.14 0.92 169.65
CA VAL A 302 -36.20 1.71 170.31
C VAL A 302 -37.14 2.38 169.27
N ALA A 303 -36.67 2.61 168.06
CA ALA A 303 -37.45 3.24 167.00
C ALA A 303 -38.42 2.29 166.26
N ALA A 304 -38.27 0.97 166.42
CA ALA A 304 -39.04 -0.03 165.65
C ALA A 304 -40.31 -0.54 166.37
N GLU A 305 -40.50 -0.29 167.67
CA GLU A 305 -41.69 -0.77 168.42
C GLU A 305 -42.84 0.26 168.49
N ILE A 306 -42.56 1.57 168.42
CA ILE A 306 -43.60 2.63 168.39
C ILE A 306 -44.34 2.64 167.03
N ALA A 307 -43.71 2.17 165.95
CA ALA A 307 -44.35 2.01 164.64
C ALA A 307 -45.36 0.84 164.56
N ARG A 308 -45.42 -0.04 165.56
CA ARG A 308 -46.30 -1.23 165.58
C ARG A 308 -47.60 -1.05 166.39
N LEU A 309 -47.72 -0.07 167.29
CA LEU A 309 -48.94 0.14 168.10
C LEU A 309 -49.77 1.40 167.79
N THR A 310 -49.35 2.28 166.86
CA THR A 310 -50.27 3.24 166.23
C THR A 310 -51.31 2.54 165.31
N ALA A 311 -51.28 1.20 165.16
CA ALA A 311 -52.05 0.48 164.15
C ALA A 311 -53.27 -0.31 164.67
N GLN A 312 -53.50 -0.44 165.99
CA GLN A 312 -54.47 -1.43 166.52
C GLN A 312 -55.59 -0.89 167.44
N ILE A 313 -55.67 0.41 167.75
CA ILE A 313 -56.79 1.00 168.53
C ILE A 313 -57.22 2.38 167.96
N GLU A 314 -57.48 2.54 166.67
CA GLU A 314 -58.87 2.51 166.23
C GLU A 314 -59.80 3.61 166.81
N GLY A 315 -60.41 4.37 165.90
CA GLY A 315 -61.74 4.98 166.10
C GLY A 315 -61.75 6.50 166.32
N PRO A 316 -62.72 7.20 165.71
CA PRO A 316 -62.64 7.58 164.30
C PRO A 316 -62.36 9.08 164.17
N GLY A 317 -61.15 9.50 164.56
CA GLY A 317 -60.69 10.87 164.33
C GLY A 317 -59.23 11.09 164.72
N SER A 318 -58.26 10.59 163.93
CA SER A 318 -56.90 11.16 163.95
C SER A 318 -56.14 10.99 162.62
N PRO A 319 -55.49 12.06 162.10
CA PRO A 319 -54.52 12.06 160.99
C PRO A 319 -53.11 11.67 161.50
N ILE A 320 -52.07 11.51 160.66
CA ILE A 320 -50.64 11.17 160.98
C ILE A 320 -50.10 9.78 160.52
N PRO A 321 -50.91 8.88 159.96
CA PRO A 321 -50.50 7.99 158.85
C PRO A 321 -49.91 8.65 157.57
N ALA A 322 -49.10 9.73 157.63
CA ALA A 322 -48.66 10.44 156.42
C ALA A 322 -47.21 11.01 156.35
N LEU A 323 -46.38 11.10 157.41
CA LEU A 323 -45.22 12.02 157.33
C LEU A 323 -43.97 11.75 158.19
N ILE A 324 -43.84 10.65 158.92
CA ILE A 324 -42.78 10.50 159.93
C ILE A 324 -42.25 9.07 159.90
N ALA A 325 -40.97 8.77 159.97
CA ALA A 325 -39.78 9.60 159.97
C ALA A 325 -38.86 8.90 159.01
N GLU A 326 -38.85 9.45 157.81
CA GLU A 326 -37.66 9.87 157.10
C GLU A 326 -36.39 8.97 157.06
N PRO A 327 -35.69 9.10 155.93
CA PRO A 327 -34.45 8.42 155.64
C PRO A 327 -33.32 9.07 156.45
N ALA A 328 -32.15 8.45 156.46
CA ALA A 328 -30.96 9.23 156.17
C ALA A 328 -29.80 8.33 155.77
N ARG A 329 -29.19 8.78 154.67
CA ARG A 329 -27.91 8.36 154.11
C ARG A 329 -26.81 8.52 155.17
N LEU A 330 -25.74 7.72 155.11
CA LEU A 330 -24.32 8.13 155.16
C LEU A 330 -23.35 6.92 155.18
N ASN A 331 -22.51 6.87 154.12
CA ASN A 331 -21.08 6.51 154.03
C ASN A 331 -20.56 5.31 154.85
N GLY A 332 -19.91 4.28 154.32
CA GLY A 332 -19.11 4.14 153.11
C GLY A 332 -17.91 3.26 153.43
N ALA A 333 -17.48 2.48 152.44
CA ALA A 333 -16.21 1.74 152.33
C ALA A 333 -16.12 0.33 152.94
N GLY A 334 -15.66 -0.59 152.08
CA GLY A 334 -15.44 -2.00 152.35
C GLY A 334 -16.76 -2.73 152.15
N THR A 335 -16.95 -3.42 151.05
CA THR A 335 -15.98 -4.34 150.47
C THR A 335 -16.45 -4.65 149.03
N GLU A 336 -16.94 -5.80 148.65
CA GLU A 336 -18.36 -6.01 148.94
C GLU A 336 -19.19 -4.71 148.67
N ALA A 337 -19.85 -4.52 147.53
CA ALA A 337 -20.91 -5.39 147.04
C ALA A 337 -21.49 -6.26 148.18
N PRO A 338 -22.61 -5.85 148.79
CA PRO A 338 -23.74 -5.41 148.02
C PRO A 338 -24.16 -3.98 148.36
N ALA A 339 -24.79 -3.35 147.38
CA ALA A 339 -26.00 -2.55 147.52
C ALA A 339 -26.17 -1.67 148.78
N ALA A 340 -26.46 -0.39 148.50
CA ALA A 340 -27.21 0.58 149.29
C ALA A 340 -27.95 0.10 150.57
N PRO A 341 -28.10 0.99 151.59
CA PRO A 341 -28.64 0.68 152.91
C PRO A 341 -30.10 0.23 152.82
N ALA A 342 -30.42 -0.93 153.40
CA ALA A 342 -31.80 -1.31 153.67
C ALA A 342 -32.27 -0.65 154.98
N SER A 343 -33.21 0.26 154.80
CA SER A 343 -33.77 1.21 155.75
C SER A 343 -34.56 0.58 156.91
N LEU A 344 -34.82 1.43 157.92
CA LEU A 344 -35.77 1.31 159.04
C LEU A 344 -37.11 0.58 158.73
N ALA A 345 -37.54 0.54 157.46
CA ALA A 345 -38.73 -0.16 157.00
C ALA A 345 -38.63 -1.71 157.04
N GLU A 346 -37.42 -2.29 157.04
CA GLU A 346 -37.21 -3.75 157.02
C GLU A 346 -37.26 -4.38 158.43
N ARG A 347 -36.92 -3.62 159.48
CA ARG A 347 -37.05 -4.01 160.91
C ARG A 347 -38.48 -3.84 161.48
N ILE A 348 -39.32 -3.00 160.89
CA ILE A 348 -40.74 -2.88 161.28
C ILE A 348 -41.55 -4.12 160.85
N ARG A 349 -41.18 -4.77 159.73
CA ARG A 349 -41.84 -6.00 159.24
C ARG A 349 -41.50 -7.25 160.06
N THR A 350 -40.26 -7.39 160.55
CA THR A 350 -39.85 -8.55 161.36
C THR A 350 -40.42 -8.49 162.79
N LEU A 351 -40.66 -7.29 163.33
CA LEU A 351 -41.38 -7.13 164.58
C LEU A 351 -42.89 -7.42 164.44
N GLN A 352 -43.56 -7.06 163.33
CA GLN A 352 -44.97 -7.43 163.13
C GLN A 352 -45.21 -8.95 163.02
N ALA A 353 -44.25 -9.72 162.50
CA ALA A 353 -44.32 -11.19 162.43
C ALA A 353 -44.29 -11.88 163.82
N ARG A 354 -43.86 -11.17 164.88
CA ARG A 354 -43.86 -11.64 166.28
C ARG A 354 -45.18 -11.34 167.02
N ALA A 355 -46.22 -10.82 166.34
CA ALA A 355 -47.52 -10.46 166.91
C ALA A 355 -48.67 -11.43 166.61
N ALA A 356 -48.55 -12.25 165.57
CA ALA A 356 -49.69 -12.88 164.91
C ALA A 356 -49.77 -14.41 165.07
N ASN A 357 -48.94 -14.99 165.95
CA ASN A 357 -49.09 -16.36 166.45
C ASN A 357 -49.06 -16.31 167.99
N PRO A 358 -50.20 -16.50 168.66
CA PRO A 358 -50.28 -16.59 170.13
C PRO A 358 -49.62 -17.87 170.67
#